data_AF-A0A917B3U5-F1
#
_entry.id   AF-A0A917B3U5-F1
#
_cell.length_a   1.000
_cell.length_b   1.000
_cell.length_c   1.000
_cell.angle_alpha   90.00
_cell.angle_beta   90.00
_cell.angle_gamma   90.00
#
_symmetry.space_group_name_H-M   'P 1'
#
loop_
_entity.id
_entity.type
_entity.pdbx_description
1 polymer ?
#
loop_
_entity_poly.entity_id
_entity_poly.type
_entity_poly.pdbx_seq_one_letter_code
_entity_poly.pdbx_strand_id
1 'polypeptide(L)'
;MCNQQMSRYHEVQAKRWKEGKMWHPPYSLYYYSCYMHEIHHRMLADHYDALARGERRQNLLNSLKEGGYILYARHAEATMGEDQPTIDLEDCTTQRNLSDRGRQQAVMYGETLRRLGIPIDEPILASPFCRTKETAGLAFGEPNVEVDPFWINIYNLSSDLPLEEEGRILTELTTILESPPPEGTNTLIIAHGFPGGVGLGEMSNMGTVVVKPMGRGNGYDMLTYLSLDEWERL
;
A
#
# COMPACT_ATOMS: atom_id res chain seq x y z
N MET A 1 -27.45 -11.06 -19.70
CA MET A 1 -27.86 -11.82 -20.92
C MET A 1 -28.59 -13.13 -20.59
N CYS A 2 -28.15 -13.93 -19.61
CA CYS A 2 -28.78 -15.22 -19.27
C CYS A 2 -30.26 -15.08 -18.84
N ASN A 3 -30.62 -14.12 -17.98
CA ASN A 3 -32.01 -13.88 -17.57
C ASN A 3 -32.99 -13.57 -18.73
N GLN A 4 -32.53 -12.89 -19.79
CA GLN A 4 -33.36 -12.60 -20.96
C GLN A 4 -33.55 -13.83 -21.87
N GLN A 5 -32.51 -14.68 -22.00
CA GLN A 5 -32.61 -15.96 -22.71
C GLN A 5 -33.47 -16.97 -21.93
N MET A 6 -33.42 -16.96 -20.59
CA MET A 6 -34.29 -17.75 -19.74
C MET A 6 -35.77 -17.42 -19.93
N SER A 7 -36.13 -16.13 -19.98
CA SER A 7 -37.51 -15.70 -20.20
C SER A 7 -38.10 -16.25 -21.51
N ARG A 8 -37.37 -16.11 -22.62
CA ARG A 8 -37.80 -16.64 -23.93
C ARG A 8 -37.85 -18.16 -23.99
N TYR A 9 -36.88 -18.85 -23.38
CA TYR A 9 -36.87 -20.32 -23.33
C TYR A 9 -38.05 -20.84 -22.50
N HIS A 10 -38.35 -20.21 -21.36
CA HIS A 10 -39.50 -20.55 -20.51
C HIS A 10 -40.85 -20.32 -21.20
N GLU A 11 -41.02 -19.22 -21.93
CA GLU A 11 -42.24 -18.98 -22.72
C GLU A 11 -42.48 -20.07 -23.77
N VAL A 12 -41.44 -20.46 -24.52
CA VAL A 12 -41.54 -21.49 -25.57
C VAL A 12 -41.81 -22.87 -24.97
N GLN A 13 -41.13 -23.25 -23.89
CA GLN A 13 -41.32 -24.57 -23.27
C GLN A 13 -42.64 -24.67 -22.50
N ALA A 14 -43.09 -23.60 -21.83
CA ALA A 14 -44.41 -23.55 -21.19
C ALA A 14 -45.55 -23.69 -22.22
N LYS A 15 -45.38 -23.12 -23.42
CA LYS A 15 -46.32 -23.29 -24.53
C LYS A 15 -46.37 -24.74 -25.01
N ARG A 16 -45.23 -25.41 -25.16
CA ARG A 16 -45.16 -26.83 -25.59
C ARG A 16 -45.70 -27.81 -24.55
N TRP A 17 -45.57 -27.50 -23.24
CA TRP A 17 -46.19 -28.27 -22.17
C TRP A 17 -47.71 -28.12 -22.16
N LYS A 18 -48.24 -26.89 -22.30
CA LYS A 18 -49.68 -26.64 -22.44
C LYS A 18 -50.30 -27.31 -23.67
N GLU A 19 -49.52 -27.48 -24.74
CA GLU A 19 -49.93 -28.22 -25.96
C GLU A 19 -49.79 -29.75 -25.83
N GLY A 20 -49.41 -30.29 -24.67
CA GLY A 20 -49.31 -31.74 -24.42
C GLY A 20 -48.16 -32.44 -25.15
N LYS A 21 -47.21 -31.69 -25.71
CA LYS A 21 -46.10 -32.21 -26.54
C LYS A 21 -44.84 -32.57 -25.73
N MET A 22 -44.92 -32.66 -24.41
CA MET A 22 -43.78 -32.92 -23.53
C MET A 22 -44.22 -33.71 -22.28
N TRP A 23 -43.49 -34.79 -21.96
CA TRP A 23 -43.86 -35.75 -20.90
C TRP A 23 -43.27 -35.45 -19.51
N HIS A 24 -42.26 -34.58 -19.39
CA HIS A 24 -41.67 -34.16 -18.09
C HIS A 24 -41.26 -32.68 -18.10
N PRO A 25 -41.20 -32.00 -16.93
CA PRO A 25 -40.83 -30.59 -16.86
C PRO A 25 -39.34 -30.38 -17.20
N PRO A 26 -38.97 -29.39 -18.05
CA PRO A 26 -37.59 -29.20 -18.52
C PRO A 26 -36.66 -28.50 -17.51
N TYR A 27 -37.09 -28.30 -16.26
CA TYR A 27 -36.48 -27.34 -15.33
C TYR A 27 -35.12 -27.76 -14.75
N SER A 28 -34.73 -29.03 -14.82
CA SER A 28 -33.56 -29.54 -14.07
C SER A 28 -32.20 -29.35 -14.79
N LEU A 29 -32.07 -29.74 -16.07
CA LEU A 29 -30.75 -29.82 -16.72
C LEU A 29 -30.25 -28.49 -17.30
N TYR A 30 -31.15 -27.60 -17.76
CA TYR A 30 -30.76 -26.31 -18.34
C TYR A 30 -30.41 -25.24 -17.30
N TYR A 31 -31.07 -25.24 -16.14
CA TYR A 31 -30.71 -24.39 -15.01
C TYR A 31 -29.32 -24.73 -14.49
N TYR A 32 -29.00 -26.02 -14.36
CA TYR A 32 -27.67 -26.47 -13.94
C TYR A 32 -26.60 -26.05 -14.95
N SER A 33 -26.85 -26.18 -16.25
CA SER A 33 -25.93 -25.76 -17.31
C SER A 33 -25.64 -24.25 -17.29
N CYS A 34 -26.68 -23.40 -17.13
CA CYS A 34 -26.49 -21.94 -17.05
C CYS A 34 -25.74 -21.53 -15.78
N TYR A 35 -26.08 -22.13 -14.63
CA TYR A 35 -25.42 -21.86 -13.35
C TYR A 35 -23.95 -22.27 -13.38
N MET A 36 -23.63 -23.45 -13.93
CA MET A 36 -22.25 -23.91 -14.11
C MET A 36 -21.47 -23.03 -15.08
N HIS A 37 -22.12 -22.48 -16.12
CA HIS A 37 -21.49 -21.55 -17.06
C HIS A 37 -21.18 -20.19 -16.40
N GLU A 38 -22.08 -19.64 -15.59
CA GLU A 38 -21.81 -18.41 -14.83
C GLU A 38 -20.71 -18.58 -13.77
N ILE A 39 -20.67 -19.73 -13.09
CA ILE A 39 -19.58 -20.06 -12.16
C ILE A 39 -18.26 -20.15 -12.92
N HIS A 40 -18.24 -20.84 -14.06
CA HIS A 40 -17.03 -20.95 -14.89
C HIS A 40 -16.56 -19.58 -15.40
N HIS A 41 -17.47 -18.71 -15.83
CA HIS A 41 -17.12 -17.33 -16.22
C HIS A 41 -16.57 -16.50 -15.08
N ARG A 42 -17.12 -16.61 -13.86
CA ARG A 42 -16.56 -15.94 -12.67
C ARG A 42 -15.19 -16.50 -12.30
N MET A 43 -15.02 -17.81 -12.29
CA MET A 43 -13.72 -18.45 -12.02
C MET A 43 -12.66 -18.03 -13.05
N LEU A 44 -13.03 -17.93 -14.33
CA LEU A 44 -12.14 -17.42 -15.36
C LEU A 44 -11.80 -15.93 -15.14
N ALA A 45 -12.78 -15.10 -14.81
CA ALA A 45 -12.54 -13.68 -14.52
C ALA A 45 -11.59 -13.51 -13.33
N ASP A 46 -11.84 -14.22 -12.22
CA ASP A 46 -10.96 -14.21 -11.05
C ASP A 46 -9.54 -14.69 -11.39
N HIS A 47 -9.42 -15.69 -12.27
CA HIS A 47 -8.14 -16.19 -12.76
C HIS A 47 -7.40 -15.14 -13.60
N TYR A 48 -8.06 -14.50 -14.57
CA TYR A 48 -7.46 -13.43 -15.38
C TYR A 48 -7.07 -12.23 -14.53
N ASP A 49 -7.89 -11.85 -13.54
CA ASP A 49 -7.57 -10.78 -12.59
C ASP A 49 -6.39 -11.14 -11.68
N ALA A 50 -6.25 -12.41 -11.30
CA ALA A 50 -5.08 -12.89 -10.56
C ALA A 50 -3.81 -12.83 -11.42
N LEU A 51 -3.87 -13.26 -12.68
CA LEU A 51 -2.76 -13.16 -13.63
C LEU A 51 -2.34 -11.71 -13.87
N ALA A 52 -3.30 -10.81 -14.13
CA ALA A 52 -3.03 -9.39 -14.33
C ALA A 52 -2.44 -8.73 -13.09
N ARG A 53 -2.87 -9.13 -11.88
CA ARG A 53 -2.22 -8.69 -10.62
C ARG A 53 -0.78 -9.19 -10.51
N GLY A 54 -0.52 -10.44 -10.87
CA GLY A 54 0.82 -11.02 -10.89
C GLY A 54 1.76 -10.26 -11.84
N GLU A 55 1.30 -9.97 -13.05
CA GLU A 55 2.06 -9.21 -14.04
C GLU A 55 2.36 -7.78 -13.55
N ARG A 56 1.36 -7.08 -12.99
CA ARG A 56 1.56 -5.74 -12.40
C ARG A 56 2.58 -5.73 -11.27
N ARG A 57 2.56 -6.74 -10.39
CA ARG A 57 3.53 -6.88 -9.30
C ARG A 57 4.94 -7.10 -9.82
N GLN A 58 5.10 -7.98 -10.81
CA GLN A 58 6.40 -8.24 -11.41
C GLN A 58 6.95 -6.99 -12.10
N ASN A 59 6.12 -6.24 -12.81
CA ASN A 59 6.51 -5.00 -13.45
C ASN A 59 6.93 -3.94 -12.41
N LEU A 60 6.17 -3.79 -11.32
CA LEU A 60 6.54 -2.91 -10.21
C LEU A 60 7.89 -3.31 -9.61
N LEU A 61 8.09 -4.59 -9.30
CA LEU A 61 9.34 -5.09 -8.73
C LEU A 61 10.53 -4.83 -9.66
N ASN A 62 10.36 -5.07 -10.96
CA ASN A 62 11.42 -4.81 -11.95
C ASN A 62 11.77 -3.31 -11.97
N SER A 63 10.76 -2.43 -11.98
CA SER A 63 10.99 -0.98 -11.90
C SER A 63 11.69 -0.58 -10.60
N LEU A 64 11.28 -1.11 -9.45
CA LEU A 64 11.94 -0.83 -8.17
C LEU A 64 13.41 -1.30 -8.17
N LYS A 65 13.75 -2.37 -8.89
CA LYS A 65 15.15 -2.82 -9.06
C LYS A 65 15.99 -1.89 -9.92
N GLU A 66 15.37 -1.18 -10.86
CA GLU A 66 16.04 -0.17 -11.70
C GLU A 66 16.29 1.14 -10.93
N GLY A 67 15.54 1.40 -9.87
CA GLY A 67 15.66 2.62 -9.06
C GLY A 67 14.81 3.79 -9.60
N GLY A 68 15.03 4.98 -9.03
CA GLY A 68 14.32 6.21 -9.39
C GLY A 68 13.02 6.44 -8.63
N TYR A 69 12.74 5.68 -7.57
CA TYR A 69 11.56 5.83 -6.73
C TYR A 69 11.90 6.30 -5.31
N ILE A 70 10.97 7.02 -4.70
CA ILE A 70 10.98 7.27 -3.27
C ILE A 70 10.04 6.26 -2.62
N LEU A 71 10.55 5.52 -1.66
CA LEU A 71 9.77 4.65 -0.78
C LEU A 71 9.50 5.42 0.51
N TYR A 72 8.28 5.92 0.67
CA TYR A 72 7.87 6.57 1.92
C TYR A 72 7.15 5.54 2.80
N ALA A 73 7.74 5.17 3.92
CA ALA A 73 7.19 4.19 4.85
C ALA A 73 6.79 4.84 6.18
N ARG A 74 5.62 4.46 6.69
CA ARG A 74 5.27 4.73 8.09
C ARG A 74 6.08 3.80 8.99
N HIS A 75 6.53 4.31 10.14
CA HIS A 75 7.20 3.52 11.17
C HIS A 75 6.43 2.23 11.53
N ALA A 76 7.16 1.25 12.08
CA ALA A 76 6.57 0.00 12.53
C ALA A 76 5.65 0.19 13.76
N GLU A 77 4.93 -0.85 14.14
CA GLU A 77 3.97 -0.76 15.25
C GLU A 77 4.61 -0.22 16.55
N ALA A 78 4.02 0.84 17.09
CA ALA A 78 4.38 1.37 18.40
C ALA A 78 3.53 0.73 19.51
N THR A 79 3.99 0.83 20.76
CA THR A 79 3.22 0.41 21.93
C THR A 79 1.88 1.14 22.03
N MET A 80 0.88 0.47 22.62
CA MET A 80 -0.41 1.09 22.92
C MET A 80 -0.25 2.28 23.89
N GLY A 81 -1.12 3.28 23.76
CA GLY A 81 -1.09 4.51 24.56
C GLY A 81 -0.82 5.74 23.71
N GLU A 82 -0.39 6.82 24.38
CA GLU A 82 -0.06 8.12 23.78
C GLU A 82 1.37 8.53 24.18
N ASP A 83 1.97 9.42 23.39
CA ASP A 83 3.23 10.08 23.78
C ASP A 83 2.96 10.98 25.01
N GLN A 84 3.98 11.33 25.80
CA GLN A 84 3.80 12.28 26.90
C GLN A 84 3.40 13.67 26.35
N PRO A 85 2.69 14.51 27.12
CA PRO A 85 2.30 15.85 26.67
C PRO A 85 3.48 16.75 26.28
N THR A 86 4.67 16.49 26.84
CA THR A 86 5.92 17.13 26.46
C THR A 86 6.90 16.05 26.01
N ILE A 87 7.18 16.06 24.71
CA ILE A 87 8.08 15.10 24.07
C ILE A 87 9.50 15.67 24.07
N ASP A 88 10.45 14.88 24.55
CA ASP A 88 11.87 15.09 24.31
C ASP A 88 12.34 14.04 23.29
N LEU A 89 12.86 14.50 22.14
CA LEU A 89 13.27 13.64 21.03
C LEU A 89 14.56 12.83 21.32
N GLU A 90 15.29 13.26 22.35
CA GLU A 90 16.48 12.58 22.86
C GLU A 90 16.17 11.64 24.04
N ASP A 91 14.99 11.77 24.67
CA ASP A 91 14.52 10.87 25.73
C ASP A 91 13.32 10.03 25.27
N CYS A 92 13.62 8.80 24.83
CA CYS A 92 12.60 7.84 24.38
C CYS A 92 11.59 7.45 25.46
N THR A 93 11.83 7.72 26.75
CA THR A 93 10.86 7.43 27.81
C THR A 93 9.67 8.40 27.81
N THR A 94 9.80 9.54 27.12
CA THR A 94 8.72 10.51 26.90
C THR A 94 7.84 10.17 25.70
N GLN A 95 8.19 9.12 24.95
CA GLN A 95 7.55 8.76 23.69
C GLN A 95 6.98 7.33 23.75
N ARG A 96 6.07 7.02 22.84
CA ARG A 96 5.79 5.65 22.45
C ARG A 96 6.93 5.13 21.60
N ASN A 97 7.41 3.96 21.99
CA ASN A 97 8.46 3.23 21.32
C ASN A 97 7.88 2.06 20.52
N LEU A 98 8.71 1.35 19.76
CA LEU A 98 8.23 0.15 19.06
C LEU A 98 7.75 -0.91 20.05
N SER A 99 6.66 -1.59 19.68
CA SER A 99 6.27 -2.85 20.31
C SER A 99 7.23 -3.95 19.85
N ASP A 100 7.24 -5.10 20.52
CA ASP A 100 8.03 -6.25 20.07
C ASP A 100 7.60 -6.74 18.68
N ARG A 101 6.31 -6.65 18.38
CA ARG A 101 5.78 -6.86 17.03
C ARG A 101 6.30 -5.81 16.06
N GLY A 102 6.34 -4.54 16.44
CA GLY A 102 6.92 -3.47 15.61
C GLY A 102 8.39 -3.71 15.29
N ARG A 103 9.19 -4.16 16.26
CA ARG A 103 10.58 -4.55 16.02
C ARG A 103 10.71 -5.67 14.99
N GLN A 104 9.86 -6.69 15.10
CA GLN A 104 9.81 -7.78 14.10
C GLN A 104 9.39 -7.28 12.72
N GLN A 105 8.41 -6.37 12.64
CA GLN A 105 7.98 -5.75 11.39
C GLN A 105 9.11 -4.96 10.72
N ALA A 106 9.88 -4.19 11.50
CA ALA A 106 11.00 -3.42 10.99
C ALA A 106 12.08 -4.33 10.38
N VAL A 107 12.50 -5.37 11.11
CA VAL A 107 13.47 -6.37 10.61
C VAL A 107 12.97 -7.03 9.33
N MET A 108 11.73 -7.52 9.34
CA MET A 108 11.09 -8.20 8.20
C MET A 108 11.01 -7.31 6.96
N TYR A 109 10.70 -6.02 7.14
CA TYR A 109 10.63 -5.07 6.03
C TYR A 109 11.99 -4.92 5.35
N GLY A 110 13.05 -4.67 6.13
CA GLY A 110 14.39 -4.59 5.59
C GLY A 110 14.79 -5.89 4.88
N GLU A 111 14.59 -7.04 5.52
CA GLU A 111 14.93 -8.35 4.95
C GLU A 111 14.19 -8.60 3.65
N THR A 112 12.93 -8.18 3.56
CA THR A 112 12.12 -8.28 2.35
C THR A 112 12.70 -7.43 1.23
N LEU A 113 13.02 -6.15 1.46
CA LEU A 113 13.62 -5.31 0.42
C LEU A 113 14.96 -5.84 -0.07
N ARG A 114 15.81 -6.36 0.83
CA ARG A 114 17.07 -7.04 0.46
C ARG A 114 16.85 -8.32 -0.34
N ARG A 115 15.94 -9.19 0.10
CA ARG A 115 15.58 -10.44 -0.59
C ARG A 115 15.06 -10.16 -2.00
N LEU A 116 14.27 -9.10 -2.15
CA LEU A 116 13.74 -8.64 -3.42
C LEU A 116 14.81 -8.00 -4.32
N GLY A 117 15.99 -7.68 -3.78
CA GLY A 117 17.09 -7.05 -4.53
C GLY A 117 16.78 -5.62 -4.95
N ILE A 118 15.98 -4.90 -4.16
CA ILE A 118 15.65 -3.49 -4.40
C ILE A 118 16.82 -2.64 -3.88
N PRO A 119 17.52 -1.88 -4.74
CA PRO A 119 18.63 -1.03 -4.32
C PRO A 119 18.07 0.18 -3.56
N ILE A 120 18.48 0.33 -2.30
CA ILE A 120 18.13 1.48 -1.46
C ILE A 120 19.38 2.35 -1.33
N ASP A 121 19.20 3.64 -1.54
CA ASP A 121 20.23 4.65 -1.29
C ASP A 121 20.44 4.80 0.22
N GLU A 122 21.70 4.84 0.65
CA GLU A 122 22.07 5.08 2.04
C GLU A 122 22.69 6.47 2.17
N PRO A 123 22.34 7.24 3.21
CA PRO A 123 21.60 6.81 4.40
C PRO A 123 20.07 6.79 4.25
N ILE A 124 19.41 6.00 5.11
CA ILE A 124 17.96 5.96 5.25
C ILE A 124 17.50 7.17 6.05
N LEU A 125 16.59 7.96 5.47
CA LEU A 125 16.05 9.14 6.14
C LEU A 125 15.01 8.72 7.17
N ALA A 126 15.14 9.22 8.40
CA ALA A 126 14.21 8.94 9.48
C ALA A 126 13.78 10.20 10.22
N SER A 127 12.53 10.20 10.71
CA SER A 127 12.09 11.22 11.67
C SER A 127 12.87 11.11 12.99
N PRO A 128 13.05 12.22 13.74
CA PRO A 128 13.75 12.21 15.02
C PRO A 128 13.09 11.39 16.13
N PHE A 129 11.83 10.97 15.97
CA PHE A 129 11.15 10.12 16.95
C PHE A 129 11.89 8.78 17.16
N CYS A 130 11.91 8.28 18.39
CA CYS A 130 12.63 7.06 18.71
C CYS A 130 12.12 5.85 17.91
N ARG A 131 10.79 5.73 17.74
CA ARG A 131 10.18 4.65 16.94
C ARG A 131 10.57 4.67 15.45
N THR A 132 10.79 5.84 14.85
CA THR A 132 11.23 5.95 13.44
C THR A 132 12.71 5.63 13.30
N LYS A 133 13.55 6.17 14.20
CA LYS A 133 14.99 5.84 14.28
C LYS A 133 15.20 4.33 14.50
N GLU A 134 14.50 3.75 15.47
CA GLU A 134 14.56 2.31 15.79
C GLU A 134 14.07 1.45 14.63
N THR A 135 12.99 1.85 13.94
CA THR A 135 12.50 1.14 12.74
C THR A 135 13.58 1.11 11.66
N ALA A 136 14.19 2.25 11.33
CA ALA A 136 15.23 2.33 10.32
C ALA A 136 16.49 1.55 10.72
N GLY A 137 16.92 1.70 11.98
CA GLY A 137 18.10 1.02 12.52
C GLY A 137 17.96 -0.51 12.55
N LEU A 138 16.79 -1.03 12.90
CA LEU A 138 16.52 -2.47 12.86
C LEU A 138 16.45 -3.02 11.43
N ALA A 139 15.93 -2.23 10.49
CA ALA A 139 15.75 -2.67 9.11
C ALA A 139 17.04 -2.61 8.26
N PHE A 140 17.90 -1.62 8.51
CA PHE A 140 19.07 -1.29 7.66
C PHE A 140 20.40 -1.07 8.42
N GLY A 141 20.36 -1.08 9.75
CA GLY A 141 21.53 -0.82 10.61
C GLY A 141 21.60 0.64 11.05
N GLU A 142 21.83 0.87 12.35
CA GLU A 142 21.89 2.21 12.95
C GLU A 142 22.90 3.17 12.28
N PRO A 143 24.11 2.73 11.85
CA PRO A 143 25.05 3.64 11.20
C PRO A 143 24.58 4.18 9.84
N ASN A 144 23.57 3.54 9.24
CA ASN A 144 23.04 3.89 7.93
C ASN A 144 21.77 4.75 8.03
N VAL A 145 21.46 5.30 9.21
CA VAL A 145 20.28 6.15 9.44
C VAL A 145 20.69 7.60 9.54
N GLU A 146 20.06 8.46 8.74
CA GLU A 146 20.16 9.91 8.85
C GLU A 146 18.86 10.48 9.40
N VAL A 147 18.98 11.24 10.49
CA VAL A 147 17.84 11.88 11.15
C VAL A 147 17.60 13.25 10.53
N ASP A 148 16.43 13.43 9.94
CA ASP A 148 16.02 14.68 9.33
C ASP A 148 14.87 15.32 10.13
N PRO A 149 15.09 16.51 10.74
CA PRO A 149 14.08 17.23 11.52
C PRO A 149 12.79 17.56 10.77
N PHE A 150 12.82 17.66 9.44
CA PHE A 150 11.63 17.95 8.65
C PHE A 150 10.49 16.98 8.96
N TRP A 151 10.79 15.70 9.16
CA TRP A 151 9.77 14.66 9.33
C TRP A 151 8.99 14.76 10.65
N ILE A 152 9.39 15.62 11.60
CA ILE A 152 8.54 15.97 12.75
C ILE A 152 7.23 16.62 12.26
N ASN A 153 7.32 17.44 11.21
CA ASN A 153 6.17 18.16 10.69
C ASN A 153 5.07 17.21 10.19
N ILE A 154 5.45 16.04 9.65
CA ILE A 154 4.49 15.03 9.21
C ILE A 154 3.73 14.42 10.39
N TYR A 155 4.38 14.24 11.55
CA TYR A 155 3.66 13.87 12.79
C TYR A 155 2.66 14.94 13.19
N ASN A 156 3.06 16.22 13.13
CA ASN A 156 2.22 17.35 13.53
C ASN A 156 0.99 17.53 12.65
N LEU A 157 0.99 17.06 11.39
CA LEU A 157 -0.20 17.08 10.52
C LEU A 157 -1.40 16.31 11.11
N SER A 158 -1.18 15.40 12.07
CA SER A 158 -2.26 14.70 12.77
C SER A 158 -2.86 15.51 13.93
N SER A 159 -2.34 16.70 14.21
CA SER A 159 -2.83 17.63 15.23
C SER A 159 -3.62 18.78 14.60
N ASP A 160 -4.30 19.57 15.43
CA ASP A 160 -5.02 20.77 14.98
C ASP A 160 -4.01 21.89 14.65
N LEU A 161 -3.73 22.10 13.37
CA LEU A 161 -2.78 23.08 12.86
C LEU A 161 -3.50 24.22 12.10
N PRO A 162 -2.98 25.46 12.15
CA PRO A 162 -3.43 26.50 11.25
C PRO A 162 -3.21 26.11 9.77
N LEU A 163 -4.18 26.41 8.90
CA LEU A 163 -4.14 26.06 7.47
C LEU A 163 -2.89 26.57 6.74
N GLU A 164 -2.35 27.71 7.14
CA GLU A 164 -1.12 28.25 6.57
C GLU A 164 0.10 27.38 6.88
N GLU A 165 0.18 26.87 8.12
CA GLU A 165 1.26 25.99 8.55
C GLU A 165 1.17 24.62 7.88
N GLU A 166 -0.04 24.04 7.83
CA GLU A 166 -0.31 22.82 7.05
C GLU A 166 0.13 22.99 5.59
N GLY A 167 -0.26 24.09 4.94
CA GLY A 167 0.10 24.38 3.56
C GLY A 167 1.62 24.50 3.34
N ARG A 168 2.35 25.08 4.29
CA ARG A 168 3.82 25.15 4.25
C ARG A 168 4.46 23.76 4.34
N ILE A 169 4.01 22.94 5.29
CA ILE A 169 4.51 21.57 5.47
C ILE A 169 4.28 20.74 4.19
N LEU A 170 3.09 20.82 3.59
CA LEU A 170 2.76 20.09 2.37
C LEU A 170 3.53 20.59 1.14
N THR A 171 3.84 21.89 1.08
CA THR A 171 4.68 22.47 0.02
C THR A 171 6.12 21.96 0.11
N GLU A 172 6.68 21.89 1.31
CA GLU A 172 8.02 21.36 1.55
C GLU A 172 8.09 19.86 1.31
N LEU A 173 7.09 19.09 1.79
CA LEU A 173 6.93 17.67 1.46
C LEU A 173 6.92 17.45 -0.05
N THR A 174 6.17 18.27 -0.80
CA THR A 174 6.12 18.19 -2.26
C THR A 174 7.50 18.40 -2.87
N THR A 175 8.26 19.39 -2.38
CA THR A 175 9.62 19.65 -2.87
C THR A 175 10.55 18.45 -2.65
N ILE A 176 10.42 17.76 -1.51
CA ILE A 176 11.18 16.54 -1.21
C ILE A 176 10.76 15.41 -2.16
N LEU A 177 9.46 15.18 -2.34
CA LEU A 177 8.93 14.10 -3.18
C LEU A 177 9.13 14.32 -4.69
N GLU A 178 9.42 15.55 -5.11
CA GLU A 178 9.81 15.88 -6.48
C GLU A 178 11.29 15.62 -6.78
N SER A 179 12.11 15.39 -5.76
CA SER A 179 13.56 15.22 -5.89
C SER A 179 13.89 13.76 -6.26
N PRO A 180 14.45 13.50 -7.47
CA PRO A 180 14.78 12.13 -7.87
C PRO A 180 15.88 11.54 -6.97
N PRO A 181 15.80 10.24 -6.64
CA PRO A 181 16.91 9.51 -6.01
C PRO A 181 18.17 9.49 -6.88
N PRO A 182 19.33 9.13 -6.32
CA PRO A 182 20.51 8.82 -7.11
C PRO A 182 20.25 7.72 -8.14
N GLU A 183 20.95 7.81 -9.28
CA GLU A 183 20.78 6.88 -10.40
C GLU A 183 20.99 5.42 -9.96
N GLY A 184 20.05 4.55 -10.35
CA GLY A 184 20.12 3.12 -10.03
C GLY A 184 19.70 2.75 -8.60
N THR A 185 19.20 3.71 -7.81
CA THR A 185 18.80 3.49 -6.40
C THR A 185 17.41 4.04 -6.11
N ASN A 186 16.85 3.69 -4.96
CA ASN A 186 15.61 4.28 -4.43
C ASN A 186 15.91 4.98 -3.11
N THR A 187 15.35 6.17 -2.90
CA THR A 187 15.42 6.83 -1.59
C THR A 187 14.39 6.19 -0.66
N LEU A 188 14.79 5.82 0.56
CA LEU A 188 13.88 5.31 1.58
C LEU A 188 13.74 6.31 2.73
N ILE A 189 12.48 6.60 3.08
CA ILE A 189 12.11 7.52 4.15
C ILE A 189 11.22 6.77 5.15
N ILE A 190 11.59 6.76 6.42
CA ILE A 190 10.81 6.15 7.50
C ILE A 190 10.33 7.23 8.47
N ALA A 191 9.04 7.54 8.39
CA ALA A 191 8.43 8.63 9.15
C ALA A 191 7.03 8.23 9.66
N HIS A 192 6.05 9.13 9.60
CA HIS A 192 4.72 8.95 10.21
C HIS A 192 3.64 8.76 9.14
N GLY A 193 2.44 8.32 9.55
CA GLY A 193 1.29 8.31 8.65
C GLY A 193 0.69 9.70 8.49
N PHE A 194 -0.21 9.85 7.51
CA PHE A 194 -0.97 11.08 7.30
C PHE A 194 -2.43 10.91 7.73
N PRO A 195 -3.13 12.01 8.08
CA PRO A 195 -4.58 12.02 8.14
C PRO A 195 -5.22 11.65 6.80
N GLY A 196 -6.46 11.15 6.83
CA GLY A 196 -7.25 10.90 5.62
C GLY A 196 -7.41 12.14 4.75
N GLY A 197 -7.05 12.03 3.47
CA GLY A 197 -7.16 13.11 2.49
C GLY A 197 -6.00 14.12 2.49
N VAL A 198 -4.99 13.93 3.33
CA VAL A 198 -3.81 14.81 3.42
C VAL A 198 -2.55 14.08 2.94
N GLY A 199 -1.68 14.77 2.21
CA GLY A 199 -0.37 14.25 1.79
C GLY A 199 -0.46 12.90 1.08
N LEU A 200 0.20 11.88 1.63
CA LEU A 200 0.23 10.52 1.07
C LEU A 200 -0.93 9.63 1.54
N GLY A 201 -1.87 10.17 2.32
CA GLY A 201 -3.03 9.45 2.84
C GLY A 201 -2.73 8.53 4.03
N GLU A 202 -3.76 7.87 4.52
CA GLU A 202 -3.65 6.97 5.68
C GLU A 202 -2.77 5.76 5.37
N MET A 203 -1.95 5.36 6.34
CA MET A 203 -0.98 4.29 6.18
C MET A 203 -1.04 3.35 7.38
N SER A 204 -0.99 2.04 7.14
CA SER A 204 -0.76 1.04 8.19
C SER A 204 0.69 1.10 8.69
N ASN A 205 0.97 0.47 9.82
CA ASN A 205 2.35 0.28 10.28
C ASN A 205 3.17 -0.44 9.18
N MET A 206 4.36 0.08 8.86
CA MET A 206 5.18 -0.34 7.71
C MET A 206 4.48 -0.28 6.34
N GLY A 207 3.32 0.38 6.25
CA GLY A 207 2.74 0.74 4.96
C GLY A 207 3.69 1.65 4.21
N THR A 208 3.90 1.39 2.92
CA THR A 208 4.82 2.14 2.07
C THR A 208 4.10 2.67 0.85
N VAL A 209 4.21 3.97 0.59
CA VAL A 209 3.82 4.56 -0.70
C VAL A 209 5.04 4.59 -1.61
N VAL A 210 4.88 4.05 -2.82
CA VAL A 210 5.88 4.13 -3.88
C VAL A 210 5.62 5.40 -4.68
N VAL A 211 6.52 6.36 -4.56
CA VAL A 211 6.43 7.67 -5.21
C VAL A 211 7.42 7.71 -6.38
N LYS A 212 6.95 8.22 -7.53
CA LYS A 212 7.79 8.51 -8.69
C LYS A 212 7.95 10.03 -8.83
N PRO A 213 9.13 10.58 -8.54
CA PRO A 213 9.42 11.99 -8.79
C PRO A 213 9.41 12.31 -10.29
N MET A 214 8.85 13.45 -10.67
CA MET A 214 8.87 13.95 -12.06
C MET A 214 9.89 15.09 -12.26
N GLY A 215 10.71 15.32 -11.22
CA GLY A 215 11.67 16.40 -11.14
C GLY A 215 11.11 17.64 -10.45
N ARG A 216 12.00 18.46 -9.92
CA ARG A 216 11.66 19.68 -9.15
C ARG A 216 10.76 20.62 -9.95
N GLY A 217 9.62 20.98 -9.38
CA GLY A 217 8.59 21.82 -9.97
C GLY A 217 7.62 21.11 -10.92
N ASN A 218 7.80 19.79 -11.17
CA ASN A 218 6.95 19.01 -12.07
C ASN A 218 6.03 18.03 -11.32
N GLY A 219 6.04 18.04 -9.99
CA GLY A 219 5.26 17.12 -9.17
C GLY A 219 5.84 15.70 -9.06
N TYR A 220 5.01 14.81 -8.53
CA TYR A 220 5.30 13.40 -8.33
C TYR A 220 4.03 12.58 -8.52
N ASP A 221 4.18 11.31 -8.88
CA ASP A 221 3.08 10.35 -8.93
C ASP A 221 3.15 9.37 -7.77
N MET A 222 2.03 9.13 -7.10
CA MET A 222 1.88 8.00 -6.18
C MET A 222 1.51 6.76 -6.99
N LEU A 223 2.49 5.90 -7.28
CA LEU A 223 2.26 4.73 -8.15
C LEU A 223 1.43 3.66 -7.46
N THR A 224 1.73 3.39 -6.20
CA THR A 224 1.01 2.39 -5.42
C THR A 224 1.26 2.55 -3.93
N TYR A 225 0.43 1.88 -3.14
CA TYR A 225 0.61 1.68 -1.72
C TYR A 225 0.74 0.18 -1.45
N LEU A 226 1.69 -0.21 -0.63
CA LEU A 226 1.94 -1.59 -0.22
C LEU A 226 1.98 -1.68 1.30
N SER A 227 1.12 -2.51 1.86
CA SER A 227 1.27 -2.98 3.25
C SER A 227 2.50 -3.89 3.39
N LEU A 228 2.96 -4.12 4.64
CA LEU A 228 4.06 -5.04 4.91
C LEU A 228 3.80 -6.45 4.33
N ASP A 229 2.59 -6.99 4.54
CA ASP A 229 2.19 -8.29 3.99
C ASP A 229 2.20 -8.34 2.46
N GLU A 230 1.97 -7.21 1.80
CA GLU A 230 2.01 -7.13 0.33
C GLU A 230 3.44 -7.08 -0.20
N TRP A 231 4.36 -6.42 0.51
CA TRP A 231 5.80 -6.48 0.22
C TRP A 231 6.33 -7.91 0.28
N GLU A 232 5.92 -8.69 1.27
CA GLU A 232 6.35 -10.10 1.38
C GLU A 232 5.89 -10.96 0.20
N ARG A 233 4.80 -10.55 -0.47
CA ARG A 233 4.17 -11.26 -1.59
C ARG A 233 4.59 -10.74 -2.97
N LEU A 234 5.48 -9.76 -3.04
CA LEU A 234 6.19 -9.38 -4.28
C LEU A 234 7.27 -10.42 -4.60
#